data_AF-A0A804J1V7-F1
#
_entry.id   AF-A0A804J1V7-F1
#
_cell.length_a   1.000
_cell.length_b   1.000
_cell.length_c   1.000
_cell.angle_alpha   90.00
_cell.angle_beta   90.00
_cell.angle_gamma   90.00
#
_symmetry.space_group_name_H-M   'P 1'
#
loop_
_entity.id
_entity.type
_entity.pdbx_description
1 polymer ?
#
loop_
_entity_poly.entity_id
_entity_poly.type
_entity_poly.pdbx_seq_one_letter_code
_entity_poly.pdbx_strand_id
1 'polypeptide(L)'
;MASAPPPILPVSTAGGGSAPSSAPPISVPALRLFLSRLSDSARRSLAHRRPWYELFDRSAFARPDSLSDAASRLRKNLAYFRVNYLALLAAALALSLLSHPFSLLLLVALLAAWAFLYLFRPSDAPPLILFHRSFSDREILAGLVLVTLLVVFLTSVGSLIVSALMVGAAVVCVHGALRVPEDLFLDDQDPGVPASGFLSFLGGAAASSGPSVRI
;
A
#
# COMPACT_ATOMS: atom_id res chain seq x y z
N MET A 1 -80.07 26.51 24.02
CA MET A 1 -79.74 25.16 23.52
C MET A 1 -78.48 25.29 22.67
N ALA A 2 -77.37 24.73 23.15
CA ALA A 2 -76.04 24.87 22.57
C ALA A 2 -75.79 23.80 21.49
N SER A 3 -75.21 24.19 20.35
CA SER A 3 -74.79 23.28 19.28
C SER A 3 -73.28 22.99 19.42
N ALA A 4 -72.91 21.70 19.48
CA ALA A 4 -71.54 21.24 19.70
C ALA A 4 -70.70 21.22 18.39
N PRO A 5 -69.37 21.44 18.44
CA PRO A 5 -68.50 21.33 17.27
C PRO A 5 -68.19 19.86 16.90
N PRO A 6 -67.82 19.56 15.64
CA PRO A 6 -67.55 18.20 15.17
C PRO A 6 -66.20 17.63 15.67
N PRO A 7 -66.03 16.29 15.67
CA PRO A 7 -64.87 15.62 16.25
C PRO A 7 -63.64 15.74 15.34
N ILE A 8 -62.48 15.98 15.95
CA ILE A 8 -61.17 16.05 15.29
C ILE A 8 -60.56 14.65 15.34
N LEU A 9 -60.28 14.05 14.19
CA LEU A 9 -59.53 12.78 14.12
C LEU A 9 -58.02 13.06 14.10
N PRO A 10 -57.18 12.27 14.81
CA PRO A 10 -55.74 12.44 14.78
C PRO A 10 -55.17 11.86 13.48
N VAL A 11 -54.48 12.70 12.69
CA VAL A 11 -53.60 12.24 11.61
C VAL A 11 -52.35 11.67 12.25
N SER A 12 -52.16 10.35 12.17
CA SER A 12 -50.86 9.72 12.41
C SER A 12 -49.93 10.03 11.25
N THR A 13 -49.14 11.10 11.36
CA THR A 13 -47.92 11.25 10.58
C THR A 13 -46.91 10.22 11.07
N ALA A 14 -46.77 9.12 10.33
CA ALA A 14 -45.68 8.19 10.50
C ALA A 14 -44.35 8.91 10.23
N GLY A 15 -43.75 9.45 11.30
CA GLY A 15 -42.39 9.94 11.31
C GLY A 15 -41.43 8.77 11.14
N GLY A 16 -41.17 8.38 9.89
CA GLY A 16 -40.04 7.54 9.51
C GLY A 16 -38.75 8.32 9.72
N GLY A 17 -38.32 8.45 10.98
CA GLY A 17 -37.01 8.94 11.34
C GLY A 17 -35.96 7.88 11.00
N SER A 18 -35.49 7.86 9.76
CA SER A 18 -34.22 7.23 9.43
C SER A 18 -33.12 8.03 10.14
N ALA A 19 -32.70 7.54 11.31
CA ALA A 19 -31.51 8.03 11.98
C ALA A 19 -30.33 7.96 11.00
N PRO A 20 -29.54 9.04 10.83
CA PRO A 20 -28.29 8.91 10.10
C PRO A 20 -27.41 7.96 10.89
N SER A 21 -27.15 6.79 10.33
CA SER A 21 -26.13 5.88 10.81
C SER A 21 -24.79 6.60 10.70
N SER A 22 -24.37 7.23 11.81
CA SER A 22 -23.06 7.84 11.94
C SER A 22 -22.02 6.72 11.90
N ALA A 23 -21.35 6.58 10.76
CA ALA A 23 -20.13 5.80 10.69
C ALA A 23 -19.15 6.39 11.73
N PRO A 24 -18.55 5.58 12.60
CA PRO A 24 -17.67 6.11 13.63
C PRO A 24 -16.50 6.84 12.96
N PRO A 25 -16.13 8.05 13.40
CA PRO A 25 -14.94 8.72 12.91
C PRO A 25 -13.73 7.81 13.13
N ILE A 26 -12.81 7.76 12.16
CA ILE A 26 -11.53 7.05 12.29
C ILE A 26 -10.80 7.70 13.47
N SER A 27 -11.02 7.13 14.65
CA SER A 27 -10.48 7.64 15.89
C SER A 27 -9.02 7.22 15.98
N VAL A 28 -8.21 7.97 16.74
CA VAL A 28 -6.80 7.66 17.05
C VAL A 28 -6.53 6.14 17.29
N PRO A 29 -7.44 5.36 17.91
CA PRO A 29 -7.39 3.90 17.92
C PRO A 29 -7.20 3.21 16.57
N ALA A 30 -7.94 3.59 15.52
CA ALA A 30 -7.86 2.99 14.20
C ALA A 30 -6.50 3.25 13.52
N LEU A 31 -5.93 4.46 13.67
CA LEU A 31 -4.57 4.74 13.21
C LEU A 31 -3.54 3.89 13.96
N ARG A 32 -3.65 3.76 15.28
CA ARG A 32 -2.75 2.91 16.08
C ARG A 32 -2.83 1.45 15.65
N LEU A 33 -4.03 0.93 15.37
CA LEU A 33 -4.23 -0.43 14.86
C LEU A 33 -3.65 -0.61 13.46
N PHE A 34 -3.78 0.39 12.59
CA PHE A 34 -3.14 0.35 11.28
C PHE A 34 -1.60 0.32 11.42
N LEU A 35 -1.04 1.19 12.27
CA LEU A 35 0.40 1.25 12.52
C LEU A 35 0.94 -0.03 13.16
N SER A 36 0.19 -0.66 14.07
CA SER A 36 0.57 -1.94 14.66
C SER A 36 0.56 -3.03 13.60
N ARG A 37 -0.49 -3.14 12.78
CA ARG A 37 -0.56 -4.09 11.66
C ARG A 37 0.56 -3.89 10.64
N LEU A 38 0.89 -2.64 10.33
CA LEU A 38 2.01 -2.30 9.44
C LEU A 38 3.33 -2.73 10.05
N SER A 39 3.55 -2.42 11.33
CA SER A 39 4.75 -2.80 12.08
C SER A 39 4.91 -4.31 12.17
N ASP A 40 3.83 -5.04 12.48
CA ASP A 40 3.82 -6.50 12.54
C ASP A 40 4.06 -7.12 11.16
N SER A 41 3.54 -6.50 10.10
CA SER A 41 3.80 -6.94 8.72
C SER A 41 5.25 -6.70 8.31
N ALA A 42 5.83 -5.56 8.67
CA ALA A 42 7.25 -5.27 8.44
C ALA A 42 8.15 -6.22 9.23
N ARG A 43 7.85 -6.44 10.52
CA ARG A 43 8.58 -7.40 11.38
C ARG A 43 8.51 -8.81 10.83
N ARG A 44 7.32 -9.28 10.44
CA ARG A 44 7.15 -10.60 9.81
C ARG A 44 7.92 -10.70 8.51
N SER A 45 7.85 -9.68 7.64
CA SER A 45 8.62 -9.65 6.40
C SER A 45 10.12 -9.76 6.67
N LEU A 46 10.64 -8.95 7.60
CA LEU A 46 12.05 -8.98 8.00
C LEU A 46 12.48 -10.26 8.74
N ALA A 47 11.55 -10.97 9.38
CA ALA A 47 11.83 -12.27 10.00
C ALA A 47 12.08 -13.37 8.95
N HIS A 48 11.53 -13.24 7.74
CA HIS A 48 11.79 -14.15 6.61
C HIS A 48 13.07 -13.77 5.83
N ARG A 49 13.88 -12.85 6.36
CA ARG A 49 15.13 -12.42 5.74
C ARG A 49 16.18 -13.53 5.88
N ARG A 50 16.91 -13.81 4.80
CA ARG A 50 18.08 -14.68 4.85
C ARG A 50 19.23 -14.01 5.59
N PRO A 51 20.14 -14.76 6.23
CA PRO A 51 21.29 -14.18 6.89
C PRO A 51 22.11 -13.27 5.95
N TRP A 52 22.52 -12.09 6.43
CA TRP A 52 23.26 -11.14 5.58
C TRP A 52 24.65 -11.64 5.19
N TYR A 53 25.30 -12.43 6.04
CA TYR A 53 26.61 -13.00 5.72
C TYR A 53 26.53 -13.91 4.50
N GLU A 54 25.41 -14.63 4.36
CA GLU A 54 25.17 -15.47 3.19
C GLU A 54 25.11 -14.57 1.97
N LEU A 55 24.28 -13.52 1.96
CA LEU A 55 24.17 -12.57 0.85
C LEU A 55 25.53 -11.98 0.42
N PHE A 56 26.41 -11.65 1.37
CA PHE A 56 27.70 -11.04 1.08
C PHE A 56 28.87 -12.03 0.98
N ASP A 57 28.61 -13.33 0.95
CA ASP A 57 29.65 -14.33 0.82
C ASP A 57 30.38 -14.19 -0.52
N ARG A 58 31.65 -13.78 -0.45
CA ARG A 58 32.47 -13.54 -1.63
C ARG A 58 32.87 -14.81 -2.36
N SER A 59 32.91 -15.94 -1.66
CA SER A 59 33.31 -17.23 -2.22
C SER A 59 32.26 -17.80 -3.18
N ALA A 60 31.01 -17.38 -3.04
CA ALA A 60 29.88 -17.81 -3.86
C ALA A 60 29.74 -17.02 -5.18
N PHE A 61 30.60 -16.03 -5.47
CA PHE A 61 30.54 -15.30 -6.75
C PHE A 61 31.40 -15.98 -7.81
N ALA A 62 30.80 -16.25 -8.97
CA ALA A 62 31.50 -16.72 -10.15
C ALA A 62 30.96 -16.04 -11.41
N ARG A 63 31.82 -15.85 -12.40
CA ARG A 63 31.39 -15.32 -13.71
C ARG A 63 30.41 -16.32 -14.36
N PRO A 64 29.25 -15.88 -14.87
CA PRO A 64 28.35 -16.76 -15.59
C PRO A 64 28.93 -17.13 -16.95
N ASP A 65 28.68 -18.37 -17.38
CA ASP A 65 29.23 -18.91 -18.64
C ASP A 65 28.48 -18.37 -19.86
N SER A 66 27.22 -17.97 -19.68
CA SER A 66 26.36 -17.43 -20.72
C SER A 66 25.28 -16.49 -20.16
N LEU A 67 24.59 -15.77 -21.04
CA LEU A 67 23.44 -14.93 -20.66
C LEU A 67 22.26 -15.75 -20.12
N SER A 68 22.04 -16.97 -20.64
CA SER A 68 20.99 -17.86 -20.14
C SER A 68 21.32 -18.38 -18.75
N ASP A 69 22.58 -18.70 -18.48
CA ASP A 69 23.08 -19.04 -17.15
C ASP A 69 22.87 -17.86 -16.18
N ALA A 70 23.33 -16.66 -16.54
CA ALA A 70 23.13 -15.44 -15.74
C ALA A 70 21.66 -15.19 -15.40
N ALA A 71 20.75 -15.31 -16.38
CA ALA A 71 19.31 -15.16 -16.16
C ALA A 71 18.74 -16.24 -15.24
N SER A 72 19.22 -17.48 -15.35
CA SER A 72 18.81 -18.58 -14.49
C SER A 72 19.25 -18.37 -13.03
N ARG A 73 20.49 -17.92 -12.81
CA ARG A 73 21.04 -17.57 -11.50
C ARG A 73 20.26 -16.41 -10.90
N LEU A 74 20.01 -15.36 -11.68
CA LEU A 74 19.23 -14.21 -11.25
C LEU A 74 17.84 -14.63 -10.75
N ARG A 75 17.12 -15.46 -11.50
CA ARG A 75 15.78 -15.93 -11.12
C ARG A 75 15.79 -16.71 -9.81
N LYS A 76 16.74 -17.64 -9.63
CA LYS A 76 16.89 -18.42 -8.40
C LYS A 76 17.22 -17.51 -7.20
N ASN A 77 18.20 -16.63 -7.38
CA ASN A 77 18.64 -15.71 -6.34
C ASN A 77 17.57 -14.66 -5.97
N LEU A 78 16.75 -14.19 -6.93
CA LEU A 78 15.61 -13.29 -6.67
C LEU A 78 14.57 -13.92 -5.76
N ALA A 79 14.25 -15.20 -5.97
CA ALA A 79 13.34 -15.93 -5.10
C ALA A 79 13.96 -16.15 -3.71
N TYR A 80 15.23 -16.60 -3.67
CA TYR A 80 15.91 -16.96 -2.43
C TYR A 80 16.18 -15.76 -1.51
N PHE A 81 16.72 -14.66 -2.04
CA PHE A 81 17.07 -13.44 -1.30
C PHE A 81 16.02 -12.32 -1.40
N ARG A 82 14.77 -12.65 -1.77
CA ARG A 82 13.69 -11.67 -2.03
C ARG A 82 13.61 -10.57 -0.96
N VAL A 83 13.56 -10.96 0.31
CA VAL A 83 13.43 -10.02 1.44
C VAL A 83 14.69 -9.16 1.59
N ASN A 84 15.88 -9.74 1.41
CA ASN A 84 17.14 -9.00 1.48
C ASN A 84 17.24 -7.96 0.33
N TYR A 85 16.86 -8.33 -0.89
CA TYR A 85 16.85 -7.41 -2.03
C TYR A 85 15.84 -6.28 -1.86
N LEU A 86 14.63 -6.58 -1.38
CA LEU A 86 13.66 -5.54 -1.05
C LEU A 86 14.18 -4.61 0.05
N ALA A 87 14.87 -5.13 1.07
CA ALA A 87 15.48 -4.32 2.10
C ALA A 87 16.59 -3.40 1.55
N LEU A 88 17.44 -3.90 0.66
CA LEU A 88 18.47 -3.09 -0.01
C LEU A 88 17.86 -2.01 -0.90
N LEU A 89 16.82 -2.34 -1.67
CA LEU A 89 16.11 -1.39 -2.52
C LEU A 89 15.42 -0.29 -1.70
N ALA A 90 14.76 -0.68 -0.60
CA ALA A 90 14.14 0.26 0.34
C ALA A 90 15.19 1.17 1.00
N ALA A 91 16.35 0.61 1.38
CA ALA A 91 17.45 1.39 1.93
C ALA A 91 18.02 2.39 0.91
N ALA A 92 18.22 1.97 -0.34
CA ALA A 92 18.69 2.86 -1.41
C ALA A 92 17.71 4.02 -1.67
N LEU A 93 16.40 3.72 -1.69
CA LEU A 93 15.36 4.74 -1.83
C LEU A 93 15.33 5.69 -0.62
N ALA A 94 15.42 5.15 0.60
CA ALA A 94 15.44 5.95 1.81
C ALA A 94 16.65 6.89 1.87
N LEU A 95 17.84 6.39 1.53
CA LEU A 95 19.06 7.21 1.45
C LEU A 95 18.94 8.29 0.37
N SER A 96 18.43 7.95 -0.82
CA SER A 96 18.19 8.91 -1.92
C SER A 96 17.29 10.08 -1.47
N LEU A 97 16.19 9.77 -0.79
CA LEU A 97 15.28 10.78 -0.25
C LEU A 97 15.91 11.59 0.90
N LEU A 98 16.65 10.92 1.79
CA LEU A 98 17.30 11.58 2.94
C LEU A 98 18.42 12.55 2.50
N SER A 99 19.09 12.25 1.39
CA SER A 99 20.05 13.17 0.75
C SER A 99 19.40 14.43 0.16
N HIS A 100 18.07 14.49 0.05
CA HIS A 100 17.32 15.62 -0.51
C HIS A 100 16.32 16.17 0.51
N PRO A 101 16.79 16.87 1.57
CA PRO A 101 15.95 17.26 2.70
C PRO A 101 14.80 18.18 2.33
N PHE A 102 14.95 19.02 1.30
CA PHE A 102 13.86 19.89 0.81
C PHE A 102 12.72 19.09 0.16
N SER A 103 13.06 18.15 -0.73
CA SER A 103 12.10 17.23 -1.34
C SER A 103 11.39 16.38 -0.27
N LEU A 104 12.14 15.91 0.73
CA LEU A 104 11.59 15.17 1.86
C LEU A 104 10.64 16.03 2.69
N LEU A 105 11.01 17.28 3.01
CA LEU A 105 10.16 18.21 3.75
C LEU A 105 8.83 18.46 3.04
N LEU A 106 8.86 18.69 1.73
CA LEU A 106 7.64 18.90 0.93
C LEU A 106 6.76 17.65 0.89
N LEU A 107 7.36 16.46 0.77
CA LEU A 107 6.63 15.20 0.80
C LEU A 107 5.97 14.96 2.16
N VAL A 108 6.68 15.23 3.25
CA VAL A 108 6.14 15.12 4.62
C VAL A 108 5.03 16.14 4.87
N ALA A 109 5.21 17.39 4.44
CA ALA A 109 4.18 18.44 4.54
C ALA A 109 2.93 18.07 3.73
N LEU A 110 3.10 17.54 2.52
CA LEU A 110 2.00 17.07 1.69
C LEU A 110 1.26 15.89 2.34
N LEU A 111 1.99 14.91 2.86
CA LEU A 111 1.40 13.78 3.58
C LEU A 111 0.66 14.23 4.84
N ALA A 112 1.23 15.19 5.58
CA ALA A 112 0.59 15.80 6.74
C ALA A 112 -0.70 16.53 6.36
N ALA A 113 -0.74 17.23 5.22
CA ALA A 113 -1.94 17.87 4.71
C ALA A 113 -3.03 16.84 4.38
N TRP A 114 -2.69 15.76 3.66
CA TRP A 114 -3.62 14.65 3.41
C TRP A 114 -4.14 14.03 4.71
N ALA A 115 -3.25 13.71 5.65
CA ALA A 115 -3.61 13.10 6.92
C ALA A 115 -4.50 14.03 7.76
N PHE A 116 -4.15 15.32 7.84
CA PHE A 116 -4.95 16.31 8.56
C PHE A 116 -6.35 16.44 7.99
N LEU A 117 -6.46 16.57 6.66
CA LEU A 117 -7.73 16.84 5.99
C LEU A 117 -8.69 15.64 5.96
N TYR A 118 -8.16 14.41 5.85
CA TYR A 118 -8.99 13.23 5.62
C TYR A 118 -8.88 12.14 6.69
N LEU A 119 -7.81 12.14 7.49
CA LEU A 119 -7.58 11.12 8.52
C LEU A 119 -7.88 11.64 9.92
N PHE A 120 -7.53 12.90 10.20
CA PHE A 120 -7.72 13.52 11.52
C PHE A 120 -8.95 14.42 11.61
N ARG A 121 -9.47 14.91 10.47
CA ARG A 121 -10.67 15.75 10.45
C ARG A 121 -11.91 14.88 10.70
N PRO A 122 -12.71 15.16 11.75
CA PRO A 122 -13.98 14.47 11.97
C PRO A 122 -14.93 14.68 10.78
N SER A 123 -15.73 13.66 10.46
CA SER A 123 -16.71 13.72 9.37
C SER A 123 -17.78 14.80 9.56
N ASP A 124 -18.02 15.21 10.81
CA ASP A 124 -18.99 16.25 11.17
C ASP A 124 -18.37 17.66 11.29
N ALA A 125 -17.09 17.81 10.89
CA ALA A 125 -16.40 19.08 11.02
C ALA A 125 -17.00 20.14 10.06
N PRO A 126 -17.14 21.41 10.49
CA PRO A 126 -17.61 22.49 9.64
C PRO A 126 -16.71 22.64 8.40
N PRO A 127 -17.24 23.13 7.26
CA PRO A 127 -16.47 23.32 6.03
C PRO A 127 -15.24 24.18 6.30
N LEU A 128 -14.13 23.92 5.60
CA LEU A 128 -12.91 24.71 5.80
C LEU A 128 -13.16 26.14 5.32
N ILE A 129 -13.07 27.08 6.24
CA ILE A 129 -13.20 28.50 5.95
C ILE A 129 -11.80 29.07 5.85
N LEU A 130 -11.43 29.54 4.67
CA LEU A 130 -10.16 30.21 4.44
C LEU A 130 -10.46 31.56 3.77
N PHE A 131 -9.84 32.64 4.24
CA PHE A 131 -10.08 34.00 3.73
C PHE A 131 -11.56 34.42 3.72
N HIS A 132 -12.33 34.03 4.74
CA HIS A 132 -13.77 34.33 4.87
C HIS A 132 -14.66 33.66 3.80
N ARG A 133 -14.14 32.67 3.06
CA ARG A 133 -14.89 31.84 2.12
C ARG A 133 -14.90 30.38 2.59
N SER A 134 -16.07 29.74 2.58
CA SER A 134 -16.19 28.30 2.76
C SER A 134 -15.78 27.57 1.49
N PHE A 135 -14.94 26.54 1.64
CA PHE A 135 -14.58 25.64 0.57
C PHE A 135 -15.35 24.33 0.72
N SER A 136 -15.89 23.85 -0.39
CA SER A 136 -16.49 22.53 -0.49
C SER A 136 -15.41 21.45 -0.50
N ASP A 137 -15.77 20.23 -0.07
CA ASP A 137 -14.82 19.10 -0.03
C ASP A 137 -14.24 18.77 -1.42
N ARG A 138 -14.99 19.01 -2.50
CA ARG A 138 -14.50 18.85 -3.87
C ARG A 138 -13.42 19.86 -4.23
N GLU A 139 -13.58 21.13 -3.82
CA GLU A 139 -12.57 22.16 -4.04
C GLU A 139 -11.29 21.86 -3.24
N ILE A 140 -11.44 21.41 -1.98
CA ILE A 140 -10.30 21.00 -1.13
C ILE A 140 -9.58 19.81 -1.75
N LEU A 141 -10.31 18.79 -2.20
CA LEU A 141 -9.73 17.62 -2.88
C LEU A 141 -9.03 18.02 -4.17
N ALA A 142 -9.67 18.83 -5.02
CA ALA A 142 -9.08 19.30 -6.27
C ALA A 142 -7.82 20.12 -6.02
N GLY A 143 -7.84 21.01 -5.04
CA GLY A 143 -6.67 21.79 -4.61
C GLY A 143 -5.55 20.90 -4.09
N LEU A 144 -5.86 19.91 -3.25
CA LEU A 144 -4.87 19.00 -2.68
C LEU A 144 -4.25 18.08 -3.75
N VAL A 145 -5.04 17.62 -4.72
CA VAL A 145 -4.55 16.90 -5.90
C VAL A 145 -3.65 17.81 -6.73
N LEU A 146 -4.05 19.05 -7.01
CA LEU A 146 -3.24 20.01 -7.76
C LEU A 146 -1.90 20.29 -7.05
N VAL A 147 -1.92 20.51 -5.74
CA VAL A 147 -0.70 20.69 -4.93
C VAL A 147 0.15 19.42 -4.95
N THR A 148 -0.46 18.23 -4.90
CA THR A 148 0.26 16.96 -5.05
C THR A 148 0.98 16.89 -6.39
N LEU A 149 0.29 17.23 -7.49
CA LEU A 149 0.90 17.26 -8.82
C LEU A 149 2.03 18.29 -8.86
N LEU A 150 1.80 19.52 -8.38
CA LEU A 150 2.84 20.54 -8.32
C LEU A 150 4.06 20.05 -7.52
N VAL A 151 3.87 19.53 -6.31
CA VAL A 151 4.99 18.99 -5.51
C VAL A 151 5.71 17.89 -6.27
N VAL A 152 5.01 16.91 -6.86
CA VAL A 152 5.65 15.79 -7.57
C VAL A 152 6.38 16.24 -8.84
N PHE A 153 5.84 17.19 -9.60
CA PHE A 153 6.42 17.66 -10.86
C PHE A 153 7.49 18.75 -10.68
N LEU A 154 7.34 19.63 -9.69
CA LEU A 154 8.28 20.72 -9.42
C LEU A 154 9.46 20.26 -8.55
N THR A 155 9.32 19.13 -7.84
CA THR A 155 10.42 18.53 -7.07
C THR A 155 11.11 17.42 -7.84
N SER A 156 12.34 17.10 -7.43
CA SER A 156 13.08 15.95 -7.92
C SER A 156 12.56 14.61 -7.39
N VAL A 157 11.45 14.55 -6.64
CA VAL A 157 11.01 13.31 -5.98
C VAL A 157 10.81 12.17 -7.00
N GLY A 158 10.19 12.46 -8.15
CA GLY A 158 10.01 11.46 -9.21
C GLY A 158 11.33 10.90 -9.72
N SER A 159 12.30 11.77 -10.02
CA SER A 159 13.62 11.34 -10.51
C SER A 159 14.44 10.62 -9.44
N LEU A 160 14.29 10.99 -8.16
CA LEU A 160 14.94 10.31 -7.03
C LEU A 160 14.42 8.89 -6.85
N ILE A 161 13.10 8.68 -6.98
CA ILE A 161 12.49 7.35 -6.92
C ILE A 161 12.98 6.51 -8.10
N VAL A 162 12.87 7.02 -9.33
CA VAL A 162 13.27 6.28 -10.54
C VAL A 162 14.76 5.94 -10.51
N SER A 163 15.62 6.89 -10.16
CA SER A 163 17.07 6.64 -10.09
C SER A 163 17.44 5.64 -8.99
N ALA A 164 16.85 5.75 -7.79
CA ALA A 164 17.09 4.79 -6.72
C ALA A 164 16.62 3.38 -7.10
N LEU A 165 15.46 3.26 -7.75
CA LEU A 165 14.95 1.98 -8.24
C LEU A 165 15.83 1.39 -9.33
N MET A 166 16.29 2.20 -10.29
CA MET A 166 17.18 1.76 -11.36
C MET A 166 18.54 1.28 -10.82
N VAL A 167 19.16 2.06 -9.93
CA VAL A 167 20.44 1.70 -9.31
C VAL A 167 20.27 0.46 -8.44
N GLY A 168 19.23 0.39 -7.61
CA GLY A 168 18.95 -0.77 -6.77
C GLY A 168 18.67 -2.02 -7.60
N ALA A 169 17.86 -1.93 -8.65
CA ALA A 169 17.60 -3.03 -9.57
C ALA A 169 18.88 -3.49 -10.28
N ALA A 170 19.74 -2.57 -10.73
CA ALA A 170 21.02 -2.92 -11.32
C ALA A 170 21.92 -3.68 -10.35
N VAL A 171 22.02 -3.24 -9.09
CA VAL A 171 22.79 -3.93 -8.04
C VAL A 171 22.23 -5.33 -7.78
N VAL A 172 20.91 -5.48 -7.67
CA VAL A 172 20.24 -6.77 -7.48
C VAL A 172 20.49 -7.69 -8.68
N CYS A 173 20.40 -7.18 -9.90
CA CYS A 173 20.66 -7.94 -11.13
C CYS A 173 22.11 -8.42 -11.21
N VAL A 174 23.07 -7.54 -10.95
CA VAL A 174 24.50 -7.88 -10.94
C VAL A 174 24.79 -8.92 -9.87
N HIS A 175 24.33 -8.68 -8.64
CA HIS A 175 24.52 -9.64 -7.54
C HIS A 175 23.87 -11.00 -7.86
N GLY A 176 22.61 -11.01 -8.31
CA GLY A 176 21.88 -12.23 -8.60
C GLY A 176 22.42 -13.01 -9.80
N ALA A 177 23.01 -12.34 -10.79
CA ALA A 177 23.63 -12.99 -11.94
C ALA A 177 25.02 -13.58 -11.62
N LEU A 178 25.80 -12.91 -10.75
CA LEU A 178 27.15 -13.35 -10.40
C LEU A 178 27.18 -14.40 -9.28
N ARG A 179 26.17 -14.43 -8.41
CA ARG A 179 26.13 -15.38 -7.31
C ARG A 179 25.72 -16.77 -7.80
N VAL A 180 26.54 -17.78 -7.55
CA VAL A 180 26.24 -19.18 -7.79
C VAL A 180 25.15 -19.62 -6.80
N PRO A 181 23.98 -20.07 -7.26
CA PRO A 181 22.97 -20.66 -6.38
C PRO A 181 23.51 -21.98 -5.82
N GLU A 182 23.53 -22.15 -4.50
CA GLU A 182 23.90 -23.44 -3.88
C GLU A 182 22.88 -24.51 -4.27
N ASP A 183 23.30 -25.74 -4.56
CA ASP A 183 22.44 -26.86 -5.02
C ASP A 183 21.38 -27.34 -3.99
N LEU A 184 21.13 -26.55 -2.94
CA LEU A 184 20.00 -26.64 -2.03
C LEU A 184 18.65 -26.24 -2.70
N PHE A 185 18.53 -26.44 -4.01
CA PHE A 185 17.27 -26.27 -4.77
C PHE A 185 16.68 -27.62 -5.19
N LEU A 186 17.32 -28.74 -4.82
CA LEU A 186 16.79 -30.08 -5.07
C LEU A 186 15.72 -30.51 -4.04
N ASP A 187 15.70 -29.93 -2.84
CA ASP A 187 14.71 -30.26 -1.79
C ASP A 187 13.53 -29.27 -1.71
N ASP A 188 13.62 -28.08 -2.33
CA ASP A 188 12.54 -27.07 -2.34
C ASP A 188 11.81 -26.99 -3.70
N GLN A 189 12.05 -27.91 -4.63
CA GLN A 189 11.09 -28.17 -5.71
C GLN A 189 9.88 -28.92 -5.15
N ASP A 190 9.03 -28.22 -4.41
CA ASP A 190 7.61 -28.56 -4.44
C ASP A 190 7.13 -28.28 -5.88
N PRO A 191 6.67 -29.27 -6.65
CA PRO A 191 6.10 -29.07 -7.99
C PRO A 191 4.73 -28.37 -7.97
N GLY A 192 4.50 -27.48 -7.00
CA GLY A 192 3.19 -26.96 -6.62
C GLY A 192 3.12 -25.45 -6.35
N VAL A 193 4.16 -24.66 -6.65
CA VAL A 193 4.06 -23.18 -6.58
C VAL A 193 3.98 -22.59 -7.99
N PRO A 194 2.80 -22.60 -8.65
CA PRO A 194 2.57 -21.69 -9.76
C PRO A 194 2.68 -20.26 -9.24
N ALA A 195 3.02 -19.32 -10.13
CA ALA A 195 3.08 -17.89 -9.88
C ALA A 195 1.70 -17.31 -9.49
N SER A 196 1.20 -17.66 -8.31
CA SER A 196 -0.19 -17.45 -7.86
C SER A 196 -0.31 -16.35 -6.82
N GLY A 197 0.53 -15.32 -6.91
CA GLY A 197 0.42 -14.14 -6.03
C GLY A 197 -0.53 -13.06 -6.55
N PHE A 198 -0.70 -12.95 -7.87
CA PHE A 198 -1.46 -11.85 -8.49
C PHE A 198 -2.74 -12.29 -9.21
N LEU A 199 -2.81 -13.55 -9.70
CA LEU A 199 -3.94 -14.04 -10.50
C LEU A 199 -4.91 -14.97 -9.74
N SER A 200 -4.60 -15.35 -8.50
CA SER A 200 -5.49 -16.17 -7.65
C SER A 200 -6.81 -15.49 -7.32
N PHE A 201 -6.89 -14.15 -7.41
CA PHE A 201 -8.12 -13.40 -7.13
C PHE A 201 -9.15 -13.48 -8.26
N LEU A 202 -8.74 -13.81 -9.50
CA LEU A 202 -9.65 -13.88 -10.65
C LEU A 202 -10.24 -15.28 -10.90
N GLY A 203 -9.67 -16.34 -10.30
CA GLY A 203 -10.08 -17.73 -10.55
C GLY A 203 -11.22 -18.25 -9.67
N GLY A 204 -11.61 -17.53 -8.62
CA GLY A 204 -12.57 -18.01 -7.61
C GLY A 204 -14.05 -17.80 -7.94
N ALA A 205 -14.39 -17.16 -9.06
CA ALA A 205 -15.78 -16.74 -9.36
C ALA A 205 -16.57 -17.71 -10.25
N ALA A 206 -16.00 -18.83 -10.71
CA ALA A 206 -16.62 -19.69 -11.73
C ALA A 206 -17.08 -21.08 -11.22
N ALA A 207 -17.31 -21.25 -9.92
CA ALA A 207 -17.82 -22.52 -9.37
C ALA A 207 -19.03 -22.32 -8.46
N SER A 208 -20.18 -21.95 -9.03
CA SER A 208 -21.48 -22.11 -8.35
C SER A 208 -22.66 -22.25 -9.34
N SER A 209 -22.85 -23.47 -9.87
CA SER A 209 -24.12 -23.92 -10.46
C SER A 209 -24.11 -25.46 -10.54
N GLY A 210 -25.04 -26.24 -10.00
CA GLY A 210 -26.28 -26.01 -9.26
C GLY A 210 -26.67 -27.29 -8.47
N PRO A 211 -27.88 -27.36 -7.90
CA PRO A 211 -28.24 -28.33 -6.87
C PRO A 211 -28.69 -29.71 -7.40
N SER A 212 -28.49 -30.70 -6.53
CA SER A 212 -28.85 -32.11 -6.64
C SER A 212 -30.37 -32.34 -6.61
N VAL A 213 -30.90 -33.19 -7.48
CA VAL A 213 -32.23 -33.81 -7.36
C VAL A 213 -32.05 -35.32 -7.38
N ARG A 214 -32.34 -35.97 -6.25
CA ARG A 214 -32.50 -37.42 -6.12
C ARG A 214 -33.96 -37.78 -6.34
N ILE A 215 -34.21 -38.83 -7.12
CA ILE A 215 -35.41 -39.68 -7.05
C ILE A 215 -34.96 -40.99 -6.39
#